data_AF-A0A327NM87-F1
#
_entry.id   AF-A0A327NM87-F1
#
_cell.length_a   1.000
_cell.length_b   1.000
_cell.length_c   1.000
_cell.angle_alpha   90.00
_cell.angle_beta   90.00
_cell.angle_gamma   90.00
#
_symmetry.space_group_name_H-M   'P 1'
#
loop_
_entity.id
_entity.type
_entity.pdbx_description
1 polymer ?
#
loop_
_entity_poly.entity_id
_entity_poly.type
_entity_poly.pdbx_seq_one_letter_code
_entity_poly.pdbx_strand_id
1 'polypeptide(L)'
;MLLYAYRTIINLTTYALLALTWERSLRKPALNQLPEECLELIKNTLFTANSSDKKLSNLDLLKKLGLFLTADQQDKFISQFAILISELDENEYRWALDDLESKVKNQEHYRAYFPASPDPDAFTFCLETEHSLAIIMILFGFWVNYSLTSIKDIGFLKFHRLKERTYLHRIVQLQYGHVSVKPDDDQFSIPTPLETTSIILHLHDKWSSGGLNLSPFLIDRNALIRAPKADLHYLLSFSTQGKGAFCYRKLNSYEGTWDIPSKEKPKSVLPTKEAKEEAIYHALLKKQITAFAQTVLNKSLDEL
;
A
#
# COMPACT_ATOMS: atom_id res chain seq x y z
N MET A 1 15.87 11.76 -1.39
CA MET A 1 15.26 11.18 -0.17
C MET A 1 13.97 11.90 0.21
N LEU A 2 13.96 13.24 0.25
CA LEU A 2 12.77 14.03 0.59
C LEU A 2 11.54 13.75 -0.31
N LEU A 3 11.71 13.84 -1.64
CA LEU A 3 10.64 13.51 -2.59
C LEU A 3 10.12 12.07 -2.46
N TYR A 4 10.97 11.16 -1.96
CA TYR A 4 10.56 9.79 -1.71
C TYR A 4 9.67 9.68 -0.46
N ALA A 5 10.04 10.36 0.63
CA ALA A 5 9.20 10.42 1.82
C ALA A 5 7.80 10.99 1.47
N TYR A 6 7.76 12.07 0.67
CA TYR A 6 6.53 12.62 0.13
C TYR A 6 5.70 11.56 -0.64
N ARG A 7 6.28 10.92 -1.65
CA ARG A 7 5.55 9.91 -2.44
C ARG A 7 5.08 8.73 -1.59
N THR A 8 5.88 8.32 -0.62
CA THR A 8 5.54 7.21 0.29
C THR A 8 4.34 7.56 1.16
N ILE A 9 4.26 8.77 1.72
CA ILE A 9 3.12 9.16 2.57
C ILE A 9 1.84 9.32 1.76
N ILE A 10 1.93 9.88 0.55
CA ILE A 10 0.81 9.95 -0.41
C ILE A 10 0.35 8.52 -0.76
N ASN A 11 1.27 7.65 -1.19
CA ASN A 11 0.94 6.29 -1.59
C ASN A 11 0.33 5.47 -0.46
N LEU A 12 0.92 5.50 0.74
CA LEU A 12 0.37 4.81 1.91
C LEU A 12 -1.08 5.25 2.17
N THR A 13 -1.31 6.55 2.09
CA THR A 13 -2.64 7.12 2.29
C THR A 13 -3.62 6.70 1.20
N THR A 14 -3.22 6.77 -0.07
CA THR A 14 -4.05 6.32 -1.18
C THR A 14 -4.38 4.83 -1.07
N TYR A 15 -3.43 3.97 -0.71
CA TYR A 15 -3.68 2.53 -0.54
C TYR A 15 -4.58 2.23 0.66
N ALA A 16 -4.48 3.00 1.75
CA ALA A 16 -5.44 2.91 2.84
C ALA A 16 -6.85 3.31 2.38
N LEU A 17 -6.99 4.39 1.60
CA LEU A 17 -8.29 4.78 1.04
C LEU A 17 -8.84 3.72 0.07
N LEU A 18 -8.01 3.14 -0.80
CA LEU A 18 -8.41 2.05 -1.70
C LEU A 18 -8.91 0.82 -0.94
N ALA A 19 -8.20 0.43 0.12
CA ALA A 19 -8.62 -0.66 1.00
C ALA A 19 -9.94 -0.35 1.70
N LEU A 20 -10.15 0.88 2.18
CA LEU A 20 -11.42 1.28 2.80
C LEU A 20 -12.57 1.26 1.79
N THR A 21 -12.34 1.78 0.58
CA THR A 21 -13.31 1.72 -0.50
C THR A 21 -13.67 0.28 -0.83
N TRP A 22 -12.69 -0.64 -0.84
CA TRP A 22 -12.95 -2.05 -1.06
C TRP A 22 -13.78 -2.68 0.07
N GLU A 23 -13.40 -2.44 1.32
CA GLU A 23 -14.14 -2.94 2.47
C GLU A 23 -15.60 -2.41 2.49
N ARG A 24 -15.79 -1.15 2.14
CA ARG A 24 -17.12 -0.54 1.96
C ARG A 24 -17.91 -1.21 0.84
N SER A 25 -17.29 -1.47 -0.30
CA SER A 25 -17.88 -2.24 -1.42
C SER A 25 -18.39 -3.61 -0.97
N LEU A 26 -17.62 -4.31 -0.13
CA LEU A 26 -17.99 -5.64 0.38
C LEU A 26 -19.16 -5.57 1.37
N ARG A 27 -19.20 -4.55 2.24
CA ARG A 27 -20.24 -4.40 3.26
C ARG A 27 -21.54 -3.83 2.72
N LYS A 28 -21.46 -2.90 1.76
CA LYS A 28 -22.60 -2.14 1.22
C LYS A 28 -22.53 -2.04 -0.31
N PRO A 29 -22.70 -3.14 -1.07
CA PRO A 29 -22.53 -3.14 -2.52
C PRO A 29 -23.41 -2.13 -3.26
N ALA A 30 -24.65 -1.93 -2.80
CA ALA A 30 -25.62 -1.02 -3.42
C ALA A 30 -25.29 0.48 -3.24
N LEU A 31 -24.45 0.83 -2.26
CA LEU A 31 -24.12 2.22 -1.90
C LEU A 31 -22.72 2.63 -2.37
N ASN A 32 -21.91 1.70 -2.85
CA ASN A 32 -20.52 1.98 -3.24
C ASN A 32 -20.36 2.20 -4.74
N GLN A 33 -21.18 3.08 -5.31
CA GLN A 33 -21.00 3.52 -6.69
C GLN A 33 -19.99 4.68 -6.72
N LEU A 34 -18.75 4.34 -7.07
CA LEU A 34 -17.71 5.33 -7.29
C LEU A 34 -18.04 6.20 -8.51
N PRO A 35 -17.72 7.51 -8.48
CA PRO A 35 -17.77 8.35 -9.67
C PRO A 35 -16.90 7.80 -10.79
N GLU A 36 -17.32 7.96 -12.05
CA GLU A 36 -16.61 7.46 -13.23
C GLU A 36 -15.16 7.97 -13.30
N GLU A 37 -14.93 9.24 -12.97
CA GLU A 37 -13.58 9.82 -12.87
C GLU A 37 -12.69 9.07 -11.88
N CYS A 38 -13.25 8.62 -10.75
CA CYS A 38 -12.50 7.88 -9.74
C CYS A 38 -12.18 6.46 -10.22
N LEU A 39 -13.12 5.81 -10.92
CA LEU A 39 -12.90 4.50 -11.52
C LEU A 39 -11.77 4.54 -12.56
N GLU A 40 -11.76 5.56 -13.41
CA GLU A 40 -10.70 5.75 -14.42
C GLU A 40 -9.35 6.05 -13.78
N LEU A 41 -9.29 6.84 -12.71
CA LEU A 41 -8.05 7.04 -11.96
C LEU A 41 -7.53 5.73 -11.35
N ILE A 42 -8.40 4.92 -10.73
CA ILE A 42 -8.00 3.61 -10.19
C ILE A 42 -7.47 2.72 -11.32
N LYS A 43 -8.16 2.70 -12.48
CA LYS A 43 -7.73 1.96 -13.66
C LYS A 43 -6.35 2.40 -14.15
N ASN A 44 -6.15 3.71 -14.30
CA ASN A 44 -4.90 4.28 -14.80
C ASN A 44 -3.73 4.09 -13.84
N THR A 45 -3.99 4.14 -12.52
CA THR A 45 -2.98 3.94 -11.49
C THR A 45 -2.61 2.46 -11.33
N LEU A 46 -3.59 1.56 -11.24
CA LEU A 46 -3.34 0.16 -10.86
C LEU A 46 -3.26 -0.81 -12.04
N PHE A 47 -3.94 -0.55 -13.16
CA PHE A 47 -4.12 -1.51 -14.25
C PHE A 47 -3.40 -1.12 -15.55
N THR A 48 -2.72 0.03 -15.56
CA THR A 48 -1.93 0.48 -16.72
C THR A 48 -0.46 0.18 -16.51
N ALA A 49 0.17 -0.50 -17.46
CA ALA A 49 1.59 -0.80 -17.39
C ALA A 49 2.44 0.48 -17.45
N ASN A 50 3.45 0.59 -16.59
CA ASN A 50 4.47 1.65 -16.58
C ASN A 50 3.99 3.10 -16.32
N SER A 51 2.75 3.32 -15.86
CA SER A 51 2.21 4.68 -15.64
C SER A 51 2.59 5.30 -14.28
N SER A 52 2.60 4.51 -13.20
CA SER A 52 2.48 5.07 -11.83
C SER A 52 3.76 5.64 -11.22
N ASP A 53 4.92 5.42 -11.85
CA ASP A 53 6.17 5.59 -11.13
C ASP A 53 7.07 6.73 -11.63
N LYS A 54 6.93 7.07 -12.90
CA LYS A 54 7.90 7.94 -13.58
C LYS A 54 7.53 9.42 -13.56
N LYS A 55 6.28 9.82 -13.28
CA LYS A 55 5.86 11.20 -13.54
C LYS A 55 4.92 11.86 -12.52
N LEU A 56 4.12 11.12 -11.76
CA LEU A 56 3.12 11.69 -10.84
C LEU A 56 3.01 10.83 -9.58
N SER A 57 2.68 11.45 -8.44
CA SER A 57 2.25 10.70 -7.27
C SER A 57 0.79 10.26 -7.40
N ASN A 58 0.31 9.46 -6.45
CA ASN A 58 -1.09 9.08 -6.36
C ASN A 58 -1.98 10.15 -5.70
N LEU A 59 -1.58 11.43 -5.72
CA LEU A 59 -2.28 12.54 -5.07
C LEU A 59 -3.69 12.77 -5.65
N ASP A 60 -3.86 12.74 -6.97
CA ASP A 60 -5.18 12.94 -7.59
C ASP A 60 -6.16 11.85 -7.16
N LEU A 61 -5.69 10.60 -7.15
CA LEU A 61 -6.47 9.46 -6.68
C LEU A 61 -6.79 9.58 -5.18
N LEU A 62 -5.83 10.04 -4.36
CA LEU A 62 -6.04 10.33 -2.93
C LEU A 62 -7.18 11.34 -2.75
N LYS A 63 -7.11 12.50 -3.43
CA LYS A 63 -8.12 13.56 -3.30
C LYS A 63 -9.51 13.05 -3.69
N LYS A 64 -9.62 12.34 -4.82
CA LYS A 64 -10.92 11.84 -5.32
C LYS A 64 -11.51 10.75 -4.43
N LEU A 65 -10.70 9.78 -3.98
CA LEU A 65 -11.15 8.77 -3.03
C LEU A 65 -11.53 9.38 -1.68
N GLY A 66 -10.74 10.35 -1.22
CA GLY A 66 -10.99 11.10 0.00
C GLY A 66 -12.34 11.78 -0.02
N LEU A 67 -12.60 12.62 -1.04
CA LEU A 67 -13.89 13.29 -1.21
C LEU A 67 -15.06 12.30 -1.21
N PHE A 68 -14.94 11.20 -1.97
CA PHE A 68 -15.95 10.15 -2.03
C PHE A 68 -16.23 9.49 -0.67
N LEU A 69 -15.18 9.19 0.10
CA LEU A 69 -15.32 8.55 1.41
C LEU A 69 -15.81 9.54 2.49
N THR A 70 -15.47 10.83 2.39
CA THR A 70 -15.92 11.85 3.36
C THR A 70 -17.38 12.24 3.21
N ALA A 71 -17.97 12.06 2.02
CA ALA A 71 -19.37 12.35 1.76
C ALA A 71 -20.33 11.44 2.56
N ASP A 72 -19.88 10.25 2.97
CA ASP A 72 -20.66 9.32 3.79
C ASP A 72 -19.99 9.18 5.16
N GLN A 73 -20.54 9.85 6.18
CA GLN A 73 -19.96 9.95 7.53
C GLN A 73 -19.89 8.62 8.31
N GLN A 74 -20.26 7.49 7.71
CA GLN A 74 -20.47 6.22 8.42
C GLN A 74 -19.21 5.34 8.56
N ASP A 75 -18.19 5.49 7.71
CA ASP A 75 -17.00 4.63 7.75
C ASP A 75 -15.75 5.39 8.23
N LYS A 76 -15.60 5.49 9.56
CA LYS A 76 -14.56 6.28 10.24
C LYS A 76 -13.34 5.45 10.70
N PHE A 77 -12.86 4.50 9.91
CA PHE A 77 -11.65 3.76 10.29
C PHE A 77 -10.47 4.70 10.54
N ILE A 78 -10.32 5.71 9.67
CA ILE A 78 -9.40 6.84 9.85
C ILE A 78 -10.22 8.10 10.02
N SER A 79 -10.38 8.55 11.27
CA SER A 79 -11.23 9.69 11.60
C SER A 79 -10.67 11.03 11.09
N GLN A 80 -9.37 11.11 10.83
CA GLN A 80 -8.69 12.32 10.40
C GLN A 80 -8.81 12.59 8.90
N PHE A 81 -9.34 11.66 8.09
CA PHE A 81 -9.40 11.87 6.64
C PHE A 81 -10.33 13.01 6.22
N ALA A 82 -11.43 13.24 6.92
CA ALA A 82 -12.29 14.39 6.61
C ALA A 82 -11.54 15.71 6.73
N ILE A 83 -10.72 15.84 7.79
CA ILE A 83 -9.89 17.02 8.05
C ILE A 83 -8.79 17.12 7.00
N LEU A 84 -8.09 16.01 6.73
CA LEU A 84 -7.06 15.95 5.68
C LEU A 84 -7.60 16.50 4.36
N ILE A 85 -8.72 15.97 3.88
CA ILE A 85 -9.27 16.33 2.58
C ILE A 85 -9.74 17.79 2.54
N SER A 86 -10.30 18.34 3.63
CA SER A 86 -10.65 19.75 3.68
C SER A 86 -9.45 20.67 3.69
N GLU A 87 -8.34 20.26 4.33
CA GLU A 87 -7.14 21.08 4.48
C GLU A 87 -6.22 21.03 3.23
N LEU A 88 -6.26 19.95 2.43
CA LEU A 88 -5.42 19.81 1.22
C LEU A 88 -5.60 20.93 0.18
N ASP A 89 -6.72 21.63 0.19
CA ASP A 89 -7.01 22.73 -0.74
C ASP A 89 -6.79 24.13 -0.12
N GLU A 90 -6.40 24.21 1.16
CA GLU A 90 -5.97 25.47 1.77
C GLU A 90 -4.66 25.96 1.13
N ASN A 91 -4.47 27.28 1.11
CA ASN A 91 -3.40 27.91 0.32
C ASN A 91 -1.99 27.39 0.64
N GLU A 92 -1.68 27.20 1.93
CA GLU A 92 -0.35 26.75 2.37
C GLU A 92 -0.06 25.31 1.92
N TYR A 93 -1.00 24.39 2.18
CA TYR A 93 -0.86 22.99 1.80
C TYR A 93 -0.89 22.80 0.29
N ARG A 94 -1.80 23.49 -0.41
CA ARG A 94 -1.88 23.42 -1.87
C ARG A 94 -0.58 23.88 -2.52
N TRP A 95 -0.01 24.99 -2.05
CA TRP A 95 1.29 25.47 -2.55
C TRP A 95 2.40 24.43 -2.32
N ALA A 96 2.49 23.84 -1.13
CA ALA A 96 3.50 22.83 -0.81
C ALA A 96 3.32 21.54 -1.65
N LEU A 97 2.07 21.13 -1.91
CA LEU A 97 1.75 20.00 -2.81
C LEU A 97 2.19 20.29 -4.24
N ASP A 98 1.82 21.45 -4.78
CA ASP A 98 2.14 21.85 -6.16
C ASP A 98 3.67 21.92 -6.37
N ASP A 99 4.40 22.45 -5.39
CA ASP A 99 5.86 22.48 -5.38
C ASP A 99 6.45 21.05 -5.41
N LEU A 100 6.00 20.16 -4.52
CA LEU A 100 6.50 18.79 -4.45
C LEU A 100 6.13 17.96 -5.69
N GLU A 101 4.91 18.08 -6.22
CA GLU A 101 4.50 17.42 -7.46
C GLU A 101 5.31 17.90 -8.66
N SER A 102 5.55 19.21 -8.76
CA SER A 102 6.43 19.78 -9.79
C SER A 102 7.85 19.22 -9.68
N LYS A 103 8.37 19.07 -8.46
CA LYS A 103 9.70 18.48 -8.20
C LYS A 103 9.77 17.00 -8.54
N VAL A 104 8.73 16.23 -8.24
CA VAL A 104 8.60 14.80 -8.63
C VAL A 104 8.56 14.66 -10.14
N LYS A 105 7.73 15.45 -10.83
CA LYS A 105 7.57 15.39 -12.29
C LYS A 105 8.85 15.71 -13.04
N ASN A 106 9.67 16.62 -12.51
CA ASN A 106 10.92 17.06 -13.11
C ASN A 106 12.17 16.39 -12.49
N GLN A 107 12.00 15.31 -11.73
CA GLN A 107 13.09 14.68 -10.98
C GLN A 107 14.28 14.23 -11.86
N GLU A 108 14.01 13.73 -13.08
CA GLU A 108 15.07 13.33 -14.02
C GLU A 108 15.90 14.53 -14.49
N HIS A 109 15.26 15.68 -14.69
CA HIS A 109 15.93 16.93 -15.02
C HIS A 109 16.84 17.33 -13.85
N TYR A 110 16.31 17.44 -12.64
CA TYR A 110 17.11 17.83 -11.47
C TYR A 110 18.29 16.89 -11.20
N ARG A 111 18.15 15.58 -11.43
CA ARG A 111 19.26 14.61 -11.32
C ARG A 111 20.41 14.90 -12.28
N ALA A 112 20.13 15.43 -13.46
CA ALA A 112 21.17 15.77 -14.44
C ALA A 112 21.87 17.10 -14.12
N TYR A 113 21.17 18.01 -13.42
CA TYR A 113 21.64 19.36 -13.14
C TYR A 113 22.40 19.51 -11.82
N PHE A 114 22.17 18.61 -10.85
CA PHE A 114 22.90 18.62 -9.58
C PHE A 114 24.06 17.60 -9.63
N PRO A 115 25.28 17.99 -10.05
CA PRO A 115 26.45 17.13 -9.90
C PRO A 115 26.71 16.84 -8.42
N ALA A 116 27.48 15.80 -8.12
CA ALA A 116 27.82 15.36 -6.75
C ALA A 116 28.63 16.39 -5.89
N SER A 117 28.77 17.63 -6.35
CA SER A 117 29.47 18.72 -5.69
C SER A 117 28.49 19.63 -4.92
N PRO A 118 28.88 20.25 -3.79
CA PRO A 118 28.05 21.20 -3.07
C PRO A 118 27.81 22.46 -3.92
N ASP A 119 26.71 22.48 -4.65
CA ASP A 119 26.20 23.62 -5.39
C ASP A 119 25.22 24.41 -4.49
N PRO A 120 25.38 25.73 -4.31
CA PRO A 120 24.40 26.58 -3.62
C PRO A 120 22.96 26.41 -4.13
N ASP A 121 22.78 26.11 -5.42
CA ASP A 121 21.46 25.87 -6.00
C ASP A 121 20.88 24.52 -5.52
N ALA A 122 21.73 23.51 -5.36
CA ALA A 122 21.32 22.22 -4.80
C ALA A 122 20.90 22.35 -3.32
N PHE A 123 21.60 23.21 -2.57
CA PHE A 123 21.26 23.48 -1.17
C PHE A 123 19.90 24.17 -1.04
N THR A 124 19.68 25.23 -1.84
CA THR A 124 18.40 25.94 -1.87
C THR A 124 17.26 25.02 -2.27
N PHE A 125 17.46 24.18 -3.30
CA PHE A 125 16.50 23.17 -3.71
C PHE A 125 16.17 22.19 -2.58
N CYS A 126 17.17 21.72 -1.83
CA CYS A 126 16.95 20.82 -0.70
C CYS A 126 16.17 21.50 0.42
N LEU A 127 16.51 22.74 0.79
CA LEU A 127 15.82 23.50 1.83
C LEU A 127 14.35 23.75 1.49
N GLU A 128 14.06 24.19 0.26
CA GLU A 128 12.69 24.42 -0.19
C GLU A 128 11.89 23.11 -0.20
N THR A 129 12.50 22.02 -0.67
CA THR A 129 11.87 20.71 -0.69
C THR A 129 11.60 20.19 0.73
N GLU A 130 12.52 20.42 1.67
CA GLU A 130 12.35 20.06 3.07
C GLU A 130 11.24 20.89 3.72
N HIS A 131 11.19 22.19 3.44
CA HIS A 131 10.15 23.07 3.94
C HIS A 131 8.75 22.64 3.46
N SER A 132 8.58 22.42 2.15
CA SER A 132 7.33 21.91 1.59
C SER A 132 6.97 20.55 2.17
N LEU A 133 7.95 19.64 2.30
CA LEU A 133 7.70 18.33 2.92
C LEU A 133 7.29 18.45 4.39
N ALA A 134 7.89 19.36 5.16
CA ALA A 134 7.54 19.56 6.56
C ALA A 134 6.09 20.02 6.73
N ILE A 135 5.64 20.96 5.90
CA ILE A 135 4.23 21.39 5.83
C ILE A 135 3.31 20.20 5.59
N ILE A 136 3.62 19.36 4.59
CA ILE A 136 2.83 18.15 4.31
C ILE A 136 2.90 17.15 5.47
N MET A 137 4.06 16.95 6.10
CA MET A 137 4.20 15.99 7.20
C MET A 137 3.40 16.39 8.45
N ILE A 138 3.16 17.68 8.68
CA ILE A 138 2.26 18.15 9.75
C ILE A 138 0.84 17.67 9.48
N LEU A 139 0.35 17.87 8.26
CA LEU A 139 -0.99 17.47 7.83
C LEU A 139 -1.20 15.94 7.89
N PHE A 140 -0.17 15.18 7.53
CA PHE A 140 -0.18 13.72 7.58
C PHE A 140 0.28 13.14 8.92
N GLY A 141 0.55 13.99 9.93
CA GLY A 141 1.07 13.59 11.23
C GLY A 141 0.17 12.63 12.01
N PHE A 142 -1.13 12.57 11.67
CA PHE A 142 -2.08 11.64 12.28
C PHE A 142 -1.69 10.16 12.11
N TRP A 143 -0.86 9.82 11.11
CA TRP A 143 -0.36 8.47 10.88
C TRP A 143 0.41 7.89 12.09
N VAL A 144 0.93 8.73 12.97
CA VAL A 144 1.58 8.29 14.23
C VAL A 144 0.64 7.47 15.13
N ASN A 145 -0.67 7.64 15.00
CA ASN A 145 -1.67 6.91 15.78
C ASN A 145 -1.93 5.49 15.25
N TYR A 146 -1.34 5.13 14.12
CA TYR A 146 -1.58 3.86 13.44
C TYR A 146 -0.29 3.06 13.32
N SER A 147 -0.43 1.76 13.09
CA SER A 147 0.68 0.85 12.89
C SER A 147 0.32 -0.20 11.86
N LEU A 148 1.37 -0.72 11.22
CA LEU A 148 1.26 -1.79 10.25
C LEU A 148 1.78 -3.08 10.88
N THR A 149 1.01 -4.16 10.71
CA THR A 149 1.41 -5.51 11.13
C THR A 149 1.35 -6.43 9.92
N SER A 150 2.44 -7.15 9.66
CA SER A 150 2.45 -8.24 8.68
C SER A 150 1.94 -9.53 9.32
N ILE A 151 0.93 -10.14 8.70
CA ILE A 151 0.43 -11.46 9.08
C ILE A 151 1.07 -12.50 8.15
N LYS A 152 1.98 -13.31 8.69
CA LYS A 152 2.77 -14.30 7.93
C LYS A 152 1.97 -15.57 7.69
N ASP A 153 1.37 -16.10 8.74
CA ASP A 153 0.64 -17.36 8.74
C ASP A 153 -0.44 -17.37 9.81
N ILE A 154 -1.49 -18.19 9.61
CA ILE A 154 -2.58 -18.36 10.57
C ILE A 154 -2.87 -19.85 10.72
N GLY A 155 -2.53 -20.40 11.88
CA GLY A 155 -2.87 -21.77 12.25
C GLY A 155 -4.26 -21.84 12.88
N PHE A 156 -5.08 -22.81 12.47
CA PHE A 156 -6.36 -23.06 13.14
C PHE A 156 -6.17 -24.06 14.28
N LEU A 157 -6.49 -23.64 15.51
CA LEU A 157 -6.43 -24.49 16.69
C LEU A 157 -7.84 -24.96 17.06
N LYS A 158 -8.09 -26.26 16.89
CA LYS A 158 -9.34 -26.92 17.29
C LYS A 158 -9.07 -27.95 18.37
N PHE A 159 -9.30 -27.57 19.62
CA PHE A 159 -9.26 -28.50 20.75
C PHE A 159 -10.67 -28.93 21.11
N HIS A 160 -10.91 -30.23 21.26
CA HIS A 160 -12.24 -30.78 21.57
C HIS A 160 -12.86 -30.22 22.86
N ARG A 161 -12.02 -29.75 23.79
CA ARG A 161 -12.43 -29.17 25.08
C ARG A 161 -12.69 -27.67 25.03
N LEU A 162 -12.29 -26.97 23.98
CA LEU A 162 -12.56 -25.54 23.83
C LEU A 162 -13.87 -25.35 23.06
N LYS A 163 -14.78 -24.57 23.64
CA LYS A 163 -16.04 -24.19 22.98
C LYS A 163 -15.80 -23.23 21.80
N GLU A 164 -14.76 -22.42 21.90
CA GLU A 164 -14.48 -21.36 20.93
C GLU A 164 -13.30 -21.75 20.03
N ARG A 165 -13.38 -21.26 18.78
CA ARG A 165 -12.32 -21.41 17.79
C ARG A 165 -11.19 -20.46 18.13
N THR A 166 -9.95 -20.92 18.02
CA THR A 166 -8.78 -20.10 18.26
C THR A 166 -7.85 -20.17 17.08
N TYR A 167 -7.30 -19.02 16.70
CA TYR A 167 -6.37 -18.90 15.60
C TYR A 167 -5.01 -18.48 16.14
N LEU A 168 -3.95 -19.15 15.68
CA LEU A 168 -2.57 -18.87 16.01
C LEU A 168 -1.96 -18.03 14.88
N HIS A 169 -1.86 -16.73 15.12
CA HIS A 169 -1.33 -15.78 14.16
C HIS A 169 0.16 -15.64 14.36
N ARG A 170 0.90 -15.81 13.28
CA ARG A 170 2.33 -15.53 13.21
C ARG A 170 2.49 -14.14 12.63
N ILE A 171 2.93 -13.18 13.44
CA ILE A 171 2.89 -11.76 13.09
C ILE A 171 4.26 -11.10 13.20
N VAL A 172 4.45 -10.06 12.40
CA VAL A 172 5.62 -9.17 12.48
C VAL A 172 5.13 -7.74 12.56
N GLN A 173 5.37 -7.09 13.70
CA GLN A 173 5.11 -5.67 13.84
C GLN A 173 6.16 -4.87 13.06
N LEU A 174 5.71 -3.95 12.23
CA LEU A 174 6.58 -3.19 11.35
C LEU A 174 7.09 -1.95 12.10
N GLN A 175 8.19 -2.10 12.84
CA GLN A 175 8.86 -0.99 13.51
C GLN A 175 10.11 -0.57 12.73
N TYR A 176 10.21 0.72 12.38
CA TYR A 176 11.41 1.27 11.76
C TYR A 176 12.44 1.63 12.85
N GLY A 177 13.65 1.10 12.77
CA GLY A 177 14.82 1.64 13.49
C GLY A 177 15.26 0.96 14.78
N HIS A 178 14.56 -0.04 15.32
CA HIS A 178 15.07 -0.82 16.45
C HIS A 178 15.21 -2.32 16.12
N VAL A 179 16.43 -2.69 15.77
CA VAL A 179 16.95 -4.06 15.86
C VAL A 179 17.10 -4.39 17.35
N SER A 180 16.00 -4.66 18.03
CA SER A 180 16.04 -5.12 19.42
C SER A 180 15.37 -6.47 19.52
N VAL A 181 16.18 -7.54 19.34
CA VAL A 181 16.22 -8.86 20.01
C VAL A 181 14.91 -9.61 20.33
N LYS A 182 13.74 -9.08 19.98
CA LYS A 182 12.50 -9.85 19.97
C LYS A 182 12.54 -10.72 18.71
N PRO A 183 12.17 -11.99 18.78
CA PRO A 183 11.93 -12.75 17.57
C PRO A 183 10.90 -11.95 16.76
N ASP A 184 11.28 -11.51 15.56
CA ASP A 184 10.42 -10.77 14.61
C ASP A 184 9.30 -11.68 14.08
N ASP A 185 8.68 -12.47 14.96
CA ASP A 185 7.81 -13.58 14.61
C ASP A 185 7.01 -14.08 15.80
N ASP A 186 6.40 -13.14 16.51
CA ASP A 186 5.59 -13.44 17.67
C ASP A 186 4.34 -14.23 17.23
N GLN A 187 4.03 -15.26 18.01
CA GLN A 187 2.83 -16.06 17.82
C GLN A 187 1.78 -15.64 18.83
N PHE A 188 0.63 -15.23 18.34
CA PHE A 188 -0.48 -14.78 19.17
C PHE A 188 -1.72 -15.61 18.90
N SER A 189 -2.39 -15.97 19.98
CA SER A 189 -3.60 -16.77 19.97
C SER A 189 -4.80 -15.84 20.13
N ILE A 190 -5.55 -15.60 19.05
CA ILE A 190 -6.73 -14.72 19.06
C ILE A 190 -7.96 -15.43 18.45
N PRO A 191 -9.19 -15.06 18.88
CA PRO A 191 -10.41 -15.67 18.33
C PRO A 191 -10.82 -15.08 16.98
N THR A 192 -10.28 -13.92 16.60
CA THR A 192 -10.63 -13.21 15.37
C THR A 192 -9.85 -13.77 14.18
N PRO A 193 -10.51 -14.23 13.11
CA PRO A 193 -9.80 -14.59 11.89
C PRO A 193 -9.26 -13.32 11.21
N LEU A 194 -7.99 -13.36 10.82
CA LEU A 194 -7.34 -12.36 9.97
C LEU A 194 -7.03 -12.99 8.61
N GLU A 195 -6.46 -12.21 7.70
CA GLU A 195 -6.03 -12.70 6.39
C GLU A 195 -4.56 -13.13 6.41
N THR A 196 -4.26 -14.29 5.82
CA THR A 196 -2.88 -14.81 5.73
C THR A 196 -2.10 -14.06 4.65
N THR A 197 -0.80 -13.86 4.87
CA THR A 197 0.09 -13.16 3.93
C THR A 197 -0.42 -11.76 3.59
N SER A 198 -0.86 -11.03 4.62
CA SER A 198 -1.47 -9.70 4.50
C SER A 198 -0.72 -8.65 5.31
N ILE A 199 -0.93 -7.38 4.97
CA ILE A 199 -0.55 -6.24 5.81
C ILE A 199 -1.82 -5.62 6.38
N ILE A 200 -1.91 -5.59 7.71
CA ILE A 200 -3.04 -4.98 8.41
C ILE A 200 -2.60 -3.63 8.97
N LEU A 201 -3.34 -2.59 8.61
CA LEU A 201 -3.29 -1.29 9.24
C LEU A 201 -4.26 -1.26 10.42
N HIS A 202 -3.81 -0.82 11.58
CA HIS A 202 -4.63 -0.74 12.79
C HIS A 202 -4.20 0.44 13.65
N LEU A 203 -5.05 0.86 14.59
CA LEU A 203 -4.64 1.80 15.63
C LEU A 203 -3.48 1.19 16.44
N HIS A 204 -2.56 2.03 16.90
CA HIS A 204 -1.40 1.57 17.68
C HIS A 204 -1.84 0.63 18.83
N ASP A 205 -1.12 -0.48 18.99
CA ASP A 205 -1.39 -1.55 19.97
C ASP A 205 -2.76 -2.26 19.88
N LYS A 206 -3.56 -2.03 18.84
CA LYS A 206 -4.91 -2.63 18.68
C LYS A 206 -5.05 -3.66 17.56
N TRP A 207 -3.95 -4.28 17.13
CA TRP A 207 -3.94 -5.22 15.99
C TRP A 207 -4.88 -6.43 16.19
N SER A 208 -5.05 -6.91 17.43
CA SER A 208 -5.92 -8.05 17.75
C SER A 208 -7.41 -7.76 17.63
N SER A 209 -7.80 -6.48 17.62
CA SER A 209 -9.18 -6.04 17.39
C SER A 209 -9.56 -6.04 15.91
N GLY A 210 -8.64 -6.48 15.04
CA GLY A 210 -8.77 -6.34 13.59
C GLY A 210 -8.19 -5.02 13.10
N GLY A 211 -8.40 -4.75 11.82
CA GLY A 211 -7.87 -3.57 11.16
C GLY A 211 -8.21 -3.60 9.69
N LEU A 212 -7.67 -2.64 8.96
CA LEU A 212 -7.83 -2.52 7.53
C LEU A 212 -6.77 -3.35 6.80
N ASN A 213 -7.19 -4.30 5.97
CA ASN A 213 -6.26 -5.06 5.15
C ASN A 213 -5.81 -4.25 3.92
N LEU A 214 -4.51 -4.03 3.80
CA LEU A 214 -3.91 -3.27 2.71
C LEU A 214 -3.46 -4.13 1.52
N SER A 215 -3.53 -5.45 1.60
CA SER A 215 -3.20 -6.32 0.48
C SER A 215 -4.36 -6.34 -0.55
N PRO A 216 -4.07 -6.31 -1.87
CA PRO A 216 -2.76 -6.53 -2.50
C PRO A 216 -1.94 -5.24 -2.72
N PHE A 217 -2.43 -4.07 -2.28
CA PHE A 217 -1.79 -2.78 -2.54
C PHE A 217 -0.47 -2.59 -1.80
N LEU A 218 -0.40 -3.07 -0.57
CA LEU A 218 0.82 -3.15 0.23
C LEU A 218 1.01 -4.59 0.68
N ILE A 219 2.22 -5.09 0.49
CA ILE A 219 2.58 -6.47 0.77
C ILE A 219 3.91 -6.57 1.53
N ASP A 220 4.11 -7.70 2.19
CA ASP A 220 5.42 -8.12 2.69
C ASP A 220 5.92 -9.31 1.86
N ARG A 221 6.95 -9.09 1.06
CA ARG A 221 7.58 -10.13 0.23
C ARG A 221 8.04 -11.32 1.07
N ASN A 222 8.57 -11.05 2.25
CA ASN A 222 9.09 -12.06 3.16
C ASN A 222 7.98 -12.81 3.90
N ALA A 223 6.71 -12.37 3.81
CA ALA A 223 5.60 -13.13 4.37
C ALA A 223 5.40 -14.49 3.72
N LEU A 224 5.84 -14.62 2.47
CA LEU A 224 5.76 -15.87 1.71
C LEU A 224 6.67 -16.96 2.19
N ILE A 225 7.95 -16.62 2.24
CA ILE A 225 9.00 -17.53 2.68
C ILE A 225 9.05 -17.61 4.22
N ARG A 226 8.10 -16.95 4.90
CA ARG A 226 7.99 -16.84 6.36
C ARG A 226 9.32 -16.41 6.98
N ALA A 227 10.00 -15.49 6.29
CA ALA A 227 11.23 -14.90 6.78
C ALA A 227 10.87 -13.87 7.86
N PRO A 228 11.68 -13.80 8.95
CA PRO A 228 11.36 -13.04 10.15
C PRO A 228 11.30 -11.53 9.85
N LYS A 229 12.25 -11.02 9.08
CA LYS A 229 12.25 -9.59 8.72
C LYS A 229 11.22 -9.30 7.66
N ALA A 230 10.41 -8.28 7.86
CA ALA A 230 9.51 -7.80 6.82
C ALA A 230 10.25 -7.10 5.68
N ASP A 231 9.76 -7.28 4.46
CA ASP A 231 10.26 -6.67 3.25
C ASP A 231 9.10 -6.05 2.47
N LEU A 232 8.74 -4.82 2.88
CA LEU A 232 7.52 -4.16 2.44
C LEU A 232 7.63 -3.61 1.02
N HIS A 233 6.59 -3.87 0.23
CA HIS A 233 6.46 -3.38 -1.12
C HIS A 233 5.05 -2.88 -1.41
N TYR A 234 4.92 -1.80 -2.18
CA TYR A 234 3.65 -1.29 -2.67
C TYR A 234 3.45 -1.57 -4.15
N LEU A 235 2.19 -1.73 -4.56
CA LEU A 235 1.78 -2.07 -5.91
C LEU A 235 1.93 -0.86 -6.83
N LEU A 236 2.82 -0.94 -7.81
CA LEU A 236 2.95 0.07 -8.86
C LEU A 236 1.90 -0.12 -9.93
N SER A 237 1.79 -1.34 -10.45
CA SER A 237 0.82 -1.68 -11.49
C SER A 237 0.63 -3.18 -11.57
N PHE A 238 -0.51 -3.57 -12.12
CA PHE A 238 -0.83 -4.91 -12.54
C PHE A 238 -1.20 -4.84 -14.02
N SER A 239 -0.51 -5.62 -14.86
CA SER A 239 -0.83 -5.67 -16.29
C SER A 239 -1.38 -7.02 -16.68
N THR A 240 -2.54 -7.00 -17.33
CA THR A 240 -3.19 -8.17 -17.94
C THR A 240 -2.48 -8.59 -19.22
N GLN A 241 -1.79 -7.67 -19.89
CA GLN A 241 -0.95 -7.93 -21.04
C GLN A 241 0.27 -8.76 -20.63
N GLY A 242 0.56 -9.83 -21.38
CA GLY A 242 1.73 -10.67 -21.09
C GLY A 242 1.58 -11.60 -19.88
N LYS A 243 0.35 -12.07 -19.59
CA LYS A 243 -0.02 -13.14 -18.64
C LYS A 243 -0.39 -12.72 -17.21
N GLY A 244 -0.55 -11.43 -16.91
CA GLY A 244 -0.92 -10.97 -15.56
C GLY A 244 0.30 -10.77 -14.67
N ALA A 245 1.10 -9.74 -14.91
CA ALA A 245 2.29 -9.44 -14.13
C ALA A 245 2.00 -8.38 -13.07
N PHE A 246 2.44 -8.63 -11.83
CA PHE A 246 2.45 -7.60 -10.79
C PHE A 246 3.80 -6.90 -10.77
N CYS A 247 3.78 -5.58 -10.70
CA CYS A 247 4.97 -4.76 -10.52
C CYS A 247 4.87 -4.09 -9.14
N TYR A 248 5.80 -4.43 -8.26
CA TYR A 248 5.89 -3.90 -6.91
C TYR A 248 7.15 -3.06 -6.72
N ARG A 249 7.12 -2.09 -5.81
CA ARG A 249 8.31 -1.36 -5.38
C ARG A 249 8.49 -1.43 -3.88
N LYS A 250 9.75 -1.61 -3.47
CA LYS A 250 10.15 -1.64 -2.08
C LYS A 250 9.91 -0.29 -1.40
N LEU A 251 9.36 -0.30 -0.18
CA LEU A 251 8.95 0.88 0.59
C LEU A 251 10.11 1.75 1.12
N ASN A 252 11.34 1.23 1.13
CA ASN A 252 12.54 1.98 1.54
C ASN A 252 13.56 2.17 0.42
N SER A 253 13.21 1.83 -0.82
CA SER A 253 14.08 2.00 -1.99
C SER A 253 13.36 2.80 -3.08
N TYR A 254 14.12 3.70 -3.70
CA TYR A 254 13.72 4.42 -4.91
C TYR A 254 14.19 3.70 -6.19
N GLU A 255 15.00 2.65 -6.03
CA GLU A 255 15.56 1.85 -7.12
C GLU A 255 15.02 0.43 -7.07
N GLY A 256 14.81 -0.13 -8.25
CA GLY A 256 14.34 -1.49 -8.43
C GLY A 256 12.81 -1.60 -8.38
N THR A 257 12.29 -2.32 -9.35
CA THR A 257 10.94 -2.89 -9.30
C THR A 257 11.08 -4.39 -9.09
N TRP A 258 10.14 -4.96 -8.35
CA TRP A 258 9.99 -6.40 -8.21
C TRP A 258 8.82 -6.83 -9.09
N ASP A 259 9.15 -7.42 -10.23
CA ASP A 259 8.17 -8.00 -11.12
C ASP A 259 7.88 -9.44 -10.69
N ILE A 260 6.61 -9.74 -10.41
CA ILE A 260 6.14 -11.09 -10.09
C ILE A 260 5.47 -11.64 -11.35
N PRO A 261 6.21 -12.41 -12.18
CA PRO A 261 5.65 -12.98 -13.39
C PRO A 261 4.65 -14.08 -13.08
N SER A 262 3.60 -14.16 -13.90
CA SER A 262 2.71 -15.31 -13.99
C SER A 262 3.47 -16.48 -14.61
N LYS A 263 4.23 -17.25 -13.81
CA LYS A 263 5.01 -18.39 -14.33
C LYS A 263 4.07 -19.47 -14.86
N GLU A 264 4.15 -19.75 -16.16
CA GLU A 264 3.86 -21.09 -16.68
C GLU A 264 4.96 -22.05 -16.20
N LYS A 265 4.56 -23.26 -15.81
CA LYS A 265 5.50 -24.35 -15.49
C LYS A 265 6.50 -24.52 -16.63
N PRO A 266 7.82 -24.37 -16.42
CA PRO A 266 8.78 -24.92 -17.37
C PRO A 266 8.54 -26.42 -17.45
N LYS A 267 8.22 -26.94 -18.63
CA LYS A 267 7.89 -28.36 -18.84
C LYS A 267 9.06 -29.33 -18.61
N SER A 268 10.24 -28.88 -18.15
CA SER A 268 11.43 -29.74 -18.10
C SER A 268 12.37 -29.60 -16.89
N VAL A 269 12.04 -28.82 -15.85
CA VAL A 269 12.89 -28.72 -14.65
C VAL A 269 12.04 -28.80 -13.39
N LEU A 270 12.40 -29.66 -12.44
CA LEU A 270 11.79 -29.73 -11.12
C LEU A 270 11.82 -28.33 -10.49
N PRO A 271 10.67 -27.71 -10.20
CA PRO A 271 10.65 -26.35 -9.68
C PRO A 271 11.27 -26.31 -8.28
N THR A 272 12.15 -25.33 -8.06
CA THR A 272 12.72 -25.03 -6.74
C THR A 272 11.61 -24.71 -5.74
N LYS A 273 11.89 -24.89 -4.43
CA LYS A 273 10.92 -24.57 -3.36
C LYS A 273 10.42 -23.13 -3.47
N GLU A 274 11.32 -22.19 -3.72
CA GLU A 274 11.03 -20.77 -3.94
C GLU A 274 10.09 -20.54 -5.14
N ALA A 275 10.34 -21.20 -6.28
CA ALA A 275 9.48 -21.05 -7.46
C ALA A 275 8.05 -21.56 -7.22
N LYS A 276 7.86 -22.56 -6.35
CA LYS A 276 6.52 -23.02 -5.95
C LYS A 276 5.82 -22.02 -5.05
N GLU A 277 6.55 -21.43 -4.09
CA GLU A 277 6.02 -20.43 -3.17
C GLU A 277 5.63 -19.14 -3.90
N GLU A 278 6.45 -18.68 -4.86
CA GLU A 278 6.12 -17.54 -5.74
C GLU A 278 4.85 -17.78 -6.56
N ALA A 279 4.65 -18.98 -7.10
CA ALA A 279 3.46 -19.31 -7.88
C ALA A 279 2.18 -19.32 -7.03
N ILE A 280 2.26 -19.83 -5.80
CA ILE A 280 1.16 -19.76 -4.83
C ILE A 280 0.86 -18.30 -4.51
N TYR A 281 1.89 -17.47 -4.35
CA TYR A 281 1.69 -16.06 -4.05
C TYR A 281 1.03 -15.31 -5.19
N HIS A 282 1.54 -15.50 -6.41
CA HIS A 282 0.96 -14.90 -7.60
C HIS A 282 -0.52 -15.26 -7.73
N ALA A 283 -0.88 -16.53 -7.49
CA ALA A 283 -2.27 -16.96 -7.49
C ALA A 283 -3.11 -16.29 -6.38
N LEU A 284 -2.55 -16.08 -5.18
CA LEU A 284 -3.20 -15.35 -4.09
C LEU A 284 -3.44 -13.88 -4.45
N LEU A 285 -2.40 -13.17 -4.89
CA LEU A 285 -2.49 -11.78 -5.31
C LEU A 285 -3.44 -11.61 -6.48
N LYS A 286 -3.42 -12.53 -7.45
CA LYS A 286 -4.36 -12.55 -8.57
C LYS A 286 -5.80 -12.68 -8.09
N LYS A 287 -6.08 -13.56 -7.13
CA LYS A 287 -7.43 -13.65 -6.53
C LYS A 287 -7.85 -12.35 -5.85
N GLN A 288 -6.95 -11.74 -5.08
CA GLN A 288 -7.22 -10.48 -4.39
C GLN A 288 -7.49 -9.33 -5.37
N ILE A 289 -6.63 -9.13 -6.38
CA ILE A 289 -6.83 -8.05 -7.36
C ILE A 289 -8.04 -8.28 -8.25
N THR A 290 -8.36 -9.55 -8.60
CA THR A 290 -9.62 -9.89 -9.29
C THR A 290 -10.83 -9.54 -8.44
N ALA A 291 -10.82 -9.92 -7.16
CA ALA A 291 -11.91 -9.61 -6.25
C ALA A 291 -12.09 -8.10 -6.07
N PHE A 292 -10.99 -7.35 -5.95
CA PHE A 292 -11.03 -5.89 -5.93
C PHE A 292 -11.64 -5.32 -7.21
N ALA A 293 -11.16 -5.72 -8.40
CA ALA A 293 -11.69 -5.26 -9.68
C ALA A 293 -13.20 -5.53 -9.82
N GLN A 294 -13.65 -6.72 -9.46
CA GLN A 294 -15.05 -7.11 -9.54
C GLN A 294 -15.93 -6.32 -8.56
N THR A 295 -15.45 -6.07 -7.35
CA THR A 295 -16.26 -5.45 -6.28
C THR A 295 -16.22 -3.92 -6.29
N VAL A 296 -15.11 -3.32 -6.71
CA VAL A 296 -14.90 -1.86 -6.69
C VAL A 296 -15.09 -1.25 -8.07
N LEU A 297 -14.62 -1.93 -9.13
CA LEU A 297 -14.71 -1.43 -10.51
C LEU A 297 -15.89 -2.01 -11.28
N ASN A 298 -16.58 -3.02 -10.73
CA ASN A 298 -17.61 -3.79 -11.41
C ASN A 298 -17.16 -4.31 -12.79
N LYS A 299 -15.87 -4.68 -12.88
CA LYS A 299 -15.22 -5.18 -14.10
C LYS A 299 -14.44 -6.46 -13.80
N SER A 300 -14.40 -7.36 -14.76
CA SER A 300 -13.45 -8.45 -14.78
C SER A 300 -12.05 -7.93 -15.12
N LEU A 301 -11.01 -8.68 -14.78
CA LEU A 301 -9.65 -8.29 -15.17
C LEU A 301 -9.47 -8.22 -16.69
N ASP A 302 -10.22 -9.01 -17.46
CA ASP A 302 -10.09 -9.01 -18.93
C ASP A 302 -10.70 -7.75 -19.57
N GLU A 303 -11.51 -6.99 -18.84
CA GLU A 303 -12.12 -5.72 -19.26
C GLU A 303 -11.29 -4.48 -18.87
N LEU A 304 -10.22 -4.67 -18.09
CA LEU A 304 -9.34 -3.61 -17.58
C LEU A 304 -8.08 -3.50 -18.43
#